data_AF-A0A2J8HMN7-F1
#
_entry.id   AF-A0A2J8HMN7-F1
#
_cell.length_a   1.000
_cell.length_b   1.000
_cell.length_c   1.000
_cell.angle_alpha   90.00
_cell.angle_beta   90.00
_cell.angle_gamma   90.00
#
_symmetry.space_group_name_H-M   'P 1'
#
loop_
_entity.id
_entity.type
_entity.pdbx_description
1 polymer ?
#
loop_
_entity_poly.entity_id
_entity_poly.type
_entity_poly.pdbx_seq_one_letter_code
_entity_poly.pdbx_strand_id
1 'polypeptide(L)'
;MHLKQRSGLGYFFYGFELAVSPGIRRFVILPLLANILLVGGALYYLFIHLDEWINSWMGHIPSFLSWLSYILWPLLVLTILATFSYFFSTLANFIAAPFNGLLAEKVEQKMIGDKVNDDGVLDFVKDVPRVMAREWRKLLYVLPKALGLFILLLIPAVGQTIGPFAWFIFTAWMLAIQYCDYPFDNHKVSFQDMRNSLKQKQSKAYGFGILVAFLTTIPIINLIVMPVAVCGATAMWVNEFKRNYKS
;
A
#
# COMPACT_ATOMS: atom_id res chain seq x y z
N MET A 1 -31.48 0.71 3.40
CA MET A 1 -30.23 1.45 3.17
C MET A 1 -30.04 1.62 1.66
N HIS A 2 -30.06 2.86 1.14
CA HIS A 2 -29.92 3.09 -0.31
C HIS A 2 -28.45 2.88 -0.73
N LEU A 3 -28.16 1.77 -1.41
CA LEU A 3 -26.89 1.52 -2.08
C LEU A 3 -26.75 2.49 -3.27
N LYS A 4 -26.26 3.70 -3.01
CA LYS A 4 -26.08 4.73 -4.04
C LYS A 4 -24.85 4.39 -4.87
N GLN A 5 -25.05 4.08 -6.15
CA GLN A 5 -23.94 3.90 -7.09
C GLN A 5 -23.17 5.22 -7.22
N ARG A 6 -21.84 5.13 -7.20
CA ARG A 6 -20.92 6.27 -7.32
C ARG A 6 -19.95 6.04 -8.48
N SER A 7 -19.37 7.12 -8.99
CA SER A 7 -18.20 7.04 -9.87
C SER A 7 -16.99 6.52 -9.09
N GLY A 8 -15.92 6.09 -9.78
CA GLY A 8 -14.68 5.67 -9.13
C GLY A 8 -14.12 6.73 -8.17
N LEU A 9 -14.13 8.00 -8.60
CA LEU A 9 -13.76 9.15 -7.77
C LEU A 9 -14.70 9.32 -6.57
N GLY A 10 -16.01 9.17 -6.78
CA GLY A 10 -17.01 9.30 -5.72
C GLY A 10 -16.85 8.26 -4.61
N TYR A 11 -16.30 7.07 -4.91
CA TYR A 11 -15.98 6.08 -3.89
C TYR A 11 -14.80 6.50 -3.00
N PHE A 12 -13.81 7.21 -3.51
CA PHE A 12 -12.71 7.73 -2.70
C PHE A 12 -13.19 8.79 -1.69
N PHE A 13 -13.96 9.78 -2.15
CA PHE A 13 -14.51 10.82 -1.26
C PHE A 13 -15.46 10.23 -0.21
N TYR A 14 -16.26 9.24 -0.60
CA TYR A 14 -17.08 8.52 0.37
C TYR A 14 -16.22 7.69 1.35
N GLY A 15 -15.10 7.14 0.88
CA GLY A 15 -14.09 6.52 1.73
C GLY A 15 -13.51 7.48 2.78
N PHE A 16 -13.35 8.75 2.43
CA PHE A 16 -12.90 9.78 3.37
C PHE A 16 -13.95 10.04 4.47
N GLU A 17 -15.22 10.20 4.08
CA GLU A 17 -16.33 10.32 5.04
C GLU A 17 -16.40 9.11 5.99
N LEU A 18 -16.22 7.90 5.45
CA LEU A 18 -16.19 6.66 6.23
C LEU A 18 -14.98 6.59 7.16
N ALA A 19 -13.80 6.98 6.72
CA ALA A 19 -12.57 6.94 7.52
C ALA A 19 -12.65 7.82 8.77
N VAL A 20 -13.28 9.00 8.67
CA VAL A 20 -13.44 9.96 9.78
C VAL A 20 -14.61 9.58 10.71
N SER A 21 -15.51 8.71 10.24
CA SER A 21 -16.73 8.38 10.96
C SER A 21 -16.49 7.67 12.31
N PRO A 22 -17.38 7.89 13.31
CA PRO A 22 -17.26 7.23 14.62
C PRO A 22 -17.24 5.71 14.49
N GLY A 23 -16.38 5.05 15.25
CA GLY A 23 -16.18 3.58 15.22
C GLY A 23 -15.14 3.09 14.21
N ILE A 24 -14.96 3.78 13.06
CA ILE A 24 -13.94 3.44 12.05
C ILE A 24 -12.61 4.15 12.32
N ARG A 25 -12.65 5.41 12.79
CA ARG A 25 -11.44 6.22 13.03
C ARG A 25 -10.34 5.53 13.85
N ARG A 26 -10.71 4.66 14.80
CA ARG A 26 -9.74 3.90 15.62
C ARG A 26 -8.92 2.92 14.76
N PHE A 27 -9.55 2.26 13.79
CA PHE A 27 -8.90 1.32 12.88
C PHE A 27 -8.06 2.03 11.81
N VAL A 28 -8.32 3.31 11.55
CA VAL A 28 -7.47 4.18 10.72
C VAL A 28 -6.21 4.59 11.48
N ILE A 29 -6.33 4.91 12.77
CA ILE A 29 -5.21 5.36 13.61
C ILE A 29 -4.25 4.22 13.95
N LEU A 30 -4.73 2.98 14.11
CA LEU A 30 -3.90 1.82 14.47
C LEU A 30 -2.70 1.58 13.54
N PRO A 31 -2.85 1.42 12.20
CA PRO A 31 -1.71 1.24 11.31
C PRO A 31 -0.79 2.45 11.26
N LEU A 32 -1.33 3.67 11.42
CA LEU A 32 -0.50 4.90 11.49
C LEU A 32 0.38 4.90 12.73
N LEU A 33 -0.17 4.57 13.90
CA LEU A 33 0.59 4.44 15.13
C LEU A 33 1.63 3.33 15.04
N ALA A 34 1.25 2.16 14.49
CA ALA A 34 2.19 1.06 14.28
C ALA A 34 3.36 1.49 13.36
N ASN A 35 3.07 2.22 12.29
CA ASN A 35 4.09 2.74 11.37
C ASN A 35 5.01 3.78 12.06
N ILE A 36 4.44 4.73 12.81
CA ILE A 36 5.21 5.73 13.56
C ILE A 36 6.11 5.06 14.60
N LEU A 37 5.60 4.08 15.35
CA LEU A 37 6.39 3.35 16.35
C LEU A 37 7.51 2.53 15.69
N LEU A 38 7.20 1.83 14.60
CA LEU A 38 8.16 0.98 13.91
C LEU A 38 9.25 1.80 13.21
N VAL A 39 8.87 2.72 12.32
CA VAL A 39 9.83 3.54 11.57
C VAL A 39 10.51 4.55 12.48
N GLY A 40 9.77 5.18 13.41
CA GLY A 40 10.36 6.12 14.37
C GLY A 40 11.32 5.45 15.33
N GLY A 41 10.97 4.28 15.87
CA GLY A 41 11.87 3.48 16.71
C GLY A 41 13.08 2.98 15.94
N ALA A 42 12.90 2.57 14.69
CA ALA A 42 13.99 2.16 13.82
C ALA A 42 14.95 3.33 13.53
N LEU A 43 14.42 4.51 13.16
CA LEU A 43 15.25 5.69 12.93
C LEU A 43 16.00 6.10 14.20
N TYR A 44 15.34 6.07 15.36
CA TYR A 44 16.01 6.32 16.65
C TYR A 44 17.16 5.36 16.90
N TYR A 45 16.93 4.06 16.71
CA TYR A 45 17.97 3.03 16.81
C TYR A 45 19.12 3.29 15.83
N LEU A 46 18.80 3.65 14.59
CA LEU A 46 19.77 3.98 13.57
C LEU A 46 20.63 5.18 13.98
N PHE A 47 20.02 6.28 14.41
CA PHE A 47 20.74 7.50 14.77
C PHE A 47 21.74 7.28 15.91
N ILE A 48 21.42 6.44 16.88
CA ILE A 48 22.32 6.15 18.00
C ILE A 48 23.53 5.32 17.57
N HIS A 49 23.37 4.38 16.63
CA HIS A 49 24.43 3.46 16.22
C HIS A 49 25.14 3.88 14.93
N LEU A 50 24.64 4.92 14.24
CA LEU A 50 25.11 5.33 12.91
C LEU A 50 26.61 5.67 12.92
N ASP A 51 27.03 6.52 13.85
CA ASP A 51 28.43 6.94 13.96
C ASP A 51 29.34 5.77 14.29
N GLU A 52 28.92 4.88 15.20
CA GLU A 52 29.69 3.68 15.56
C GLU A 52 29.88 2.73 14.37
N TRP A 53 28.80 2.45 13.61
CA TRP A 53 28.88 1.61 12.42
C TRP A 53 29.78 2.23 11.37
N ILE A 54 29.63 3.52 11.08
CA ILE A 54 30.48 4.19 10.08
C ILE A 54 31.95 4.15 10.52
N ASN A 55 32.24 4.49 11.78
CA ASN A 55 33.60 4.49 12.31
C ASN A 55 34.22 3.09 12.33
N SER A 56 33.44 2.06 12.66
CA SER A 56 33.90 0.67 12.61
C SER A 56 34.32 0.25 11.20
N TRP A 57 33.57 0.65 10.17
CA TRP A 57 33.90 0.31 8.78
C TRP A 57 35.08 1.14 8.27
N MET A 58 35.13 2.43 8.61
CA MET A 58 36.26 3.30 8.27
C MET A 58 37.56 2.91 8.98
N GLY A 59 37.49 2.33 10.18
CA GLY A 59 38.66 1.89 10.95
C GLY A 59 39.48 0.78 10.27
N HIS A 60 38.94 0.11 9.26
CA HIS A 60 39.64 -0.88 8.44
C HIS A 60 40.45 -0.26 7.29
N ILE A 61 40.30 1.05 7.05
CA ILE A 61 40.99 1.74 5.95
C ILE A 61 42.44 2.04 6.37
N PRO A 62 43.45 1.55 5.61
CA PRO A 62 44.84 1.89 5.86
C PRO A 62 45.10 3.40 5.78
N SER A 63 46.05 3.91 6.57
CA SER A 63 46.34 5.35 6.67
C SER A 63 46.68 6.02 5.33
N PHE A 64 47.31 5.30 4.40
CA PHE A 64 47.61 5.82 3.05
C PHE A 64 46.36 6.04 2.17
N LEU A 65 45.22 5.44 2.53
CA LEU A 65 43.91 5.64 1.89
C LEU A 65 42.99 6.58 2.69
N SER A 66 43.50 7.31 3.69
CA SER A 66 42.69 8.24 4.50
C SER A 66 41.96 9.31 3.68
N TRP A 67 42.49 9.70 2.52
CA TRP A 67 41.80 10.61 1.58
C TRP A 67 40.47 10.04 1.06
N LEU A 68 40.34 8.70 0.99
CA LEU A 68 39.15 8.01 0.52
C LEU A 68 37.99 8.11 1.53
N SER A 69 38.29 8.33 2.81
CA SER A 69 37.28 8.50 3.87
C SER A 69 36.35 9.70 3.60
N TYR A 70 36.85 10.79 2.99
CA TYR A 70 36.01 11.94 2.62
C TYR A 70 34.93 11.60 1.59
N ILE A 71 35.17 10.59 0.74
CA ILE A 71 34.23 10.12 -0.27
C ILE A 71 33.36 8.99 0.29
N LEU A 72 33.96 8.06 1.03
CA LEU A 72 33.27 6.90 1.58
C LEU A 72 32.30 7.27 2.70
N TRP A 73 32.60 8.28 3.51
CA TRP A 73 31.71 8.69 4.60
C TRP A 73 30.30 9.06 4.10
N PRO A 74 30.12 10.04 3.18
CA PRO A 74 28.78 10.38 2.68
C PRO A 74 28.14 9.22 1.91
N LEU A 75 28.93 8.41 1.20
CA LEU A 75 28.43 7.23 0.50
C LEU A 75 27.87 6.18 1.47
N LEU A 76 28.59 5.91 2.57
CA LEU A 76 28.17 4.98 3.61
C LEU A 76 26.92 5.49 4.33
N VAL A 77 26.90 6.76 4.71
CA VAL A 77 25.70 7.40 5.31
C VAL A 77 24.49 7.23 4.39
N LEU A 78 24.62 7.60 3.11
CA LEU A 78 23.53 7.48 2.14
C LEU A 78 23.12 6.03 1.93
N THR A 79 24.07 5.10 1.85
CA THR A 79 23.79 3.67 1.65
C THR A 79 23.07 3.08 2.85
N ILE A 80 23.52 3.39 4.06
CA ILE A 80 22.90 2.94 5.31
C ILE A 80 21.49 3.53 5.40
N LEU A 81 21.33 4.85 5.23
CA LEU A 81 20.03 5.51 5.27
C LEU A 81 19.07 4.94 4.23
N ALA A 82 19.51 4.74 2.98
CA ALA A 82 18.69 4.20 1.91
C ALA A 82 18.28 2.74 2.19
N THR A 83 19.24 1.89 2.57
CA THR A 83 18.98 0.47 2.87
C THR A 83 18.03 0.33 4.06
N PHE A 84 18.29 1.10 5.12
CA PHE A 84 17.47 1.08 6.32
C PHE A 84 16.05 1.60 6.05
N SER A 85 15.95 2.74 5.36
CA SER A 85 14.66 3.33 4.98
C SER A 85 13.84 2.38 4.11
N TYR A 86 14.47 1.75 3.10
CA TYR A 86 13.80 0.79 2.23
C TYR A 86 13.33 -0.44 3.01
N PHE A 87 14.20 -1.05 3.80
CA PHE A 87 13.88 -2.23 4.59
C PHE A 87 12.72 -1.98 5.56
N PHE A 88 12.77 -0.90 6.36
CA PHE A 88 11.71 -0.58 7.30
C PHE A 88 10.42 -0.11 6.62
N SER A 89 10.50 0.57 5.48
CA SER A 89 9.30 0.93 4.69
C SER A 89 8.62 -0.32 4.13
N THR A 90 9.39 -1.28 3.61
CA THR A 90 8.86 -2.57 3.16
C THR A 90 8.22 -3.33 4.33
N LEU A 91 8.91 -3.41 5.47
CA LEU A 91 8.40 -4.08 6.67
C LEU A 91 7.12 -3.41 7.20
N ALA A 92 7.08 -2.07 7.23
CA ALA A 92 5.90 -1.30 7.62
C ALA A 92 4.71 -1.60 6.72
N ASN A 93 4.91 -1.68 5.40
CA ASN A 93 3.85 -2.05 4.45
C ASN A 93 3.33 -3.47 4.70
N PHE A 94 4.22 -4.43 4.98
CA PHE A 94 3.81 -5.79 5.33
C PHE A 94 3.04 -5.85 6.65
N ILE A 95 3.43 -5.06 7.64
CA ILE A 95 2.72 -4.96 8.93
C ILE A 95 1.40 -4.21 8.79
N ALA A 96 1.29 -3.24 7.88
CA ALA A 96 0.07 -2.48 7.61
C ALA A 96 -0.98 -3.30 6.83
N ALA A 97 -0.55 -4.18 5.93
CA ALA A 97 -1.43 -5.05 5.14
C ALA A 97 -2.52 -5.74 5.97
N PRO A 98 -2.20 -6.34 7.13
CA PRO A 98 -3.22 -6.96 7.94
C PRO A 98 -4.18 -5.88 8.55
N PHE A 99 -3.70 -4.78 9.14
CA PHE A 99 -4.61 -3.72 9.62
C PHE A 99 -5.55 -3.17 8.53
N ASN A 100 -5.12 -3.13 7.27
CA ASN A 100 -5.96 -2.74 6.14
C ASN A 100 -7.09 -3.75 5.86
N GLY A 101 -6.82 -5.06 6.00
CA GLY A 101 -7.85 -6.10 5.91
C GLY A 101 -8.92 -5.96 7.00
N LEU A 102 -8.48 -5.73 8.25
CA LEU A 102 -9.38 -5.48 9.39
C LEU A 102 -10.20 -4.20 9.20
N LEU A 103 -9.57 -3.12 8.73
CA LEU A 103 -10.26 -1.87 8.41
C LEU A 103 -11.34 -2.11 7.34
N ALA A 104 -11.03 -2.85 6.28
CA ALA A 104 -11.98 -3.19 5.24
C ALA A 104 -13.19 -3.96 5.80
N GLU A 105 -12.95 -4.92 6.68
CA GLU A 105 -14.02 -5.68 7.32
C GLU A 105 -14.94 -4.78 8.16
N LYS A 106 -14.38 -3.93 9.03
CA LYS A 106 -15.18 -3.06 9.90
C LYS A 106 -15.94 -1.98 9.12
N VAL A 107 -15.39 -1.49 8.01
CA VAL A 107 -16.11 -0.59 7.09
C VAL A 107 -17.28 -1.31 6.44
N GLU A 108 -17.10 -2.56 6.03
CA GLU A 108 -18.17 -3.36 5.44
C GLU A 108 -19.29 -3.65 6.44
N GLN A 109 -18.94 -4.05 7.67
CA GLN A 109 -19.90 -4.24 8.77
C GLN A 109 -20.74 -2.98 8.99
N LYS A 110 -20.08 -1.81 9.08
CA LYS A 110 -20.76 -0.52 9.24
C LYS A 110 -21.71 -0.18 8.09
N MET A 111 -21.34 -0.55 6.87
CA MET A 111 -22.11 -0.28 5.65
C MET A 111 -23.32 -1.19 5.48
N ILE A 112 -23.30 -2.41 6.03
CA ILE A 112 -24.40 -3.37 5.88
C ILE A 112 -25.32 -3.34 7.09
N GLY A 113 -24.82 -2.93 8.26
CA GLY A 113 -25.56 -2.91 9.52
C GLY A 113 -25.57 -4.26 10.23
N ASP A 114 -24.91 -5.28 9.67
CA ASP A 114 -24.74 -6.58 10.31
C ASP A 114 -23.45 -6.61 11.15
N LYS A 115 -23.58 -7.08 12.39
CA LYS A 115 -22.43 -7.53 13.18
C LYS A 115 -21.92 -8.82 12.56
N VAL A 116 -20.98 -8.72 11.61
CA VAL A 116 -20.06 -9.84 11.37
C VAL A 116 -19.26 -9.97 12.67
N ASN A 117 -19.11 -11.20 13.15
CA ASN A 117 -18.59 -11.57 14.48
C ASN A 117 -17.48 -10.64 15.00
N ASP A 118 -17.46 -10.49 16.32
CA ASP A 118 -16.43 -9.73 17.04
C ASP A 118 -15.12 -10.53 17.06
N ASP A 119 -14.63 -10.89 15.88
CA ASP A 119 -13.37 -11.59 15.67
C ASP A 119 -12.28 -10.64 16.17
N GLY A 120 -11.68 -11.01 17.30
CA GLY A 120 -10.66 -10.21 17.96
C GLY A 120 -9.39 -10.14 17.13
N VAL A 121 -8.46 -9.27 17.56
CA VAL A 121 -7.11 -9.16 16.98
C VAL A 121 -6.39 -10.53 16.88
N LEU A 122 -6.78 -11.51 17.70
CA LEU A 122 -6.25 -12.87 17.71
C LEU A 122 -6.66 -13.73 16.50
N ASP A 123 -7.92 -13.69 16.07
CA ASP A 123 -8.33 -14.41 14.85
C ASP A 123 -7.74 -13.74 13.62
N PHE A 124 -7.54 -12.43 13.71
CA PHE A 124 -6.87 -11.63 12.71
C PHE A 124 -5.38 -12.01 12.51
N VAL A 125 -4.65 -12.36 13.59
CA VAL A 125 -3.27 -12.87 13.50
C VAL A 125 -3.21 -14.21 12.76
N LYS A 126 -4.23 -15.07 12.87
CA LYS A 126 -4.28 -16.36 12.16
C LYS A 126 -4.41 -16.19 10.64
N ASP A 127 -4.98 -15.07 10.19
CA ASP A 127 -5.12 -14.74 8.77
C ASP A 127 -3.87 -14.07 8.17
N VAL A 128 -2.88 -13.68 8.98
CA VAL A 128 -1.64 -13.03 8.50
C VAL A 128 -0.94 -13.84 7.40
N PRO A 129 -0.67 -15.15 7.53
CA PRO A 129 0.03 -15.90 6.48
C PRO A 129 -0.68 -15.83 5.14
N ARG A 130 -2.01 -15.81 5.17
CA ARG A 130 -2.84 -15.75 3.99
C ARG A 130 -2.82 -14.36 3.35
N VAL A 131 -2.96 -13.30 4.15
CA VAL A 131 -2.84 -11.91 3.67
C VAL A 131 -1.45 -11.68 3.06
N MET A 132 -0.40 -12.20 3.69
CA MET A 132 0.96 -12.13 3.17
C MET A 132 1.11 -12.88 1.83
N ALA A 133 0.55 -14.09 1.71
CA ALA A 133 0.53 -14.83 0.46
C ALA A 133 -0.25 -14.09 -0.64
N ARG A 134 -1.29 -13.32 -0.28
CA ARG A 134 -2.04 -12.48 -1.21
C ARG A 134 -1.20 -11.31 -1.72
N GLU A 135 -0.50 -10.61 -0.84
CA GLU A 135 0.45 -9.54 -1.22
C GLU A 135 1.57 -10.07 -2.12
N TRP A 136 2.07 -11.27 -1.85
CA TRP A 136 3.08 -11.92 -2.72
C TRP A 136 2.55 -12.15 -4.14
N ARG A 137 1.30 -12.58 -4.30
CA ARG A 137 0.67 -12.74 -5.63
C ARG A 137 0.52 -11.40 -6.35
N LYS A 138 0.24 -10.30 -5.63
CA LYS A 138 0.21 -8.96 -6.23
C LYS A 138 1.59 -8.57 -6.75
N LEU A 139 2.65 -8.85 -6.00
CA LEU A 139 4.02 -8.59 -6.42
C LEU A 139 4.39 -9.38 -7.69
N LEU A 140 4.06 -10.68 -7.73
CA LEU A 140 4.27 -11.53 -8.91
C LEU A 140 3.46 -11.06 -10.13
N TYR A 141 2.31 -10.43 -9.92
CA TYR A 141 1.52 -9.85 -10.99
C TYR A 141 2.10 -8.53 -11.52
N VAL A 142 2.68 -7.70 -10.64
CA VAL A 142 3.29 -6.41 -10.98
C VAL A 142 4.59 -6.59 -11.72
N LEU A 143 5.47 -7.46 -11.22
CA LEU A 143 6.86 -7.57 -11.65
C LEU A 143 7.02 -7.74 -13.17
N PRO A 144 6.38 -8.71 -13.86
CA PRO A 144 6.56 -8.88 -15.30
C PRO A 144 6.05 -7.68 -16.11
N LYS A 145 5.02 -6.98 -15.62
CA LYS A 145 4.43 -5.82 -16.29
C LYS A 145 5.27 -4.57 -16.10
N ALA A 146 5.77 -4.36 -14.90
CA ALA A 146 6.72 -3.30 -14.58
C ALA A 146 8.00 -3.48 -15.41
N LEU A 147 8.50 -4.71 -15.54
CA LEU A 147 9.64 -5.02 -16.42
C LEU A 147 9.33 -4.72 -17.90
N GLY A 148 8.17 -5.11 -18.40
CA GLY A 148 7.76 -4.78 -19.78
C GLY A 148 7.67 -3.28 -20.04
N LEU A 149 7.11 -2.51 -19.10
CA LEU A 149 7.06 -1.05 -19.17
C LEU A 149 8.44 -0.41 -19.01
N PHE A 150 9.32 -1.00 -18.21
CA PHE A 150 10.68 -0.54 -18.07
C PHE A 150 11.44 -0.70 -19.40
N ILE A 151 11.31 -1.85 -20.06
CA ILE A 151 11.88 -2.08 -21.40
C ILE A 151 11.31 -1.08 -22.41
N LEU A 152 10.00 -0.77 -22.36
CA LEU A 152 9.39 0.24 -23.20
C LEU A 152 10.04 1.62 -23.03
N LEU A 153 10.35 2.03 -21.79
CA LEU A 153 11.02 3.30 -21.49
C LEU A 153 12.45 3.41 -22.07
N LEU A 154 13.11 2.27 -22.31
CA LEU A 154 14.45 2.22 -22.92
C LEU A 154 14.42 2.46 -24.44
N ILE A 155 13.25 2.36 -25.09
CA ILE A 155 13.12 2.62 -26.53
C ILE A 155 13.20 4.13 -26.76
N PRO A 156 14.21 4.64 -27.51
CA PRO A 156 14.33 6.08 -27.78
C PRO A 156 13.08 6.63 -28.48
N ALA A 157 12.73 7.88 -28.18
CA ALA A 157 11.54 8.60 -28.65
C ALA A 157 10.17 8.01 -28.21
N VAL A 158 9.90 6.73 -28.45
CA VAL A 158 8.61 6.09 -28.11
C VAL A 158 8.47 5.90 -26.60
N GLY A 159 9.53 5.44 -25.94
CA GLY A 159 9.53 5.19 -24.50
C GLY A 159 9.27 6.45 -23.70
N GLN A 160 9.89 7.57 -24.07
CA GLN A 160 9.71 8.84 -23.36
C GLN A 160 8.36 9.51 -23.62
N THR A 161 7.73 9.25 -24.77
CA THR A 161 6.43 9.84 -25.13
C THR A 161 5.26 9.03 -24.57
N ILE A 162 5.26 7.69 -24.75
CA ILE A 162 4.15 6.81 -24.33
C ILE A 162 4.38 6.24 -22.93
N GLY A 163 5.63 5.99 -22.56
CA GLY A 163 6.01 5.30 -21.32
C GLY A 163 5.48 5.97 -20.06
N PRO A 164 5.61 7.30 -19.85
CA PRO A 164 5.06 7.95 -18.66
C PRO A 164 3.54 7.77 -18.52
N PHE A 165 2.78 7.90 -19.61
CA PHE A 165 1.33 7.70 -19.59
C PHE A 165 0.95 6.24 -19.34
N ALA A 166 1.63 5.30 -20.01
CA ALA A 166 1.41 3.87 -19.81
C ALA A 166 1.75 3.45 -18.36
N TRP A 167 2.86 3.97 -17.82
CA TRP A 167 3.28 3.75 -16.44
C TRP A 167 2.27 4.31 -15.45
N PHE A 168 1.75 5.51 -15.70
CA PHE A 168 0.73 6.13 -14.86
C PHE A 168 -0.58 5.34 -14.87
N ILE A 169 -1.08 4.95 -16.04
CA ILE A 169 -2.29 4.13 -16.18
C ILE A 169 -2.10 2.78 -15.49
N PHE A 170 -0.94 2.16 -15.64
CA PHE A 170 -0.59 0.92 -14.94
C PHE A 170 -0.56 1.10 -13.42
N THR A 171 0.05 2.19 -12.94
CA THR A 171 0.09 2.55 -11.52
C THR A 171 -1.32 2.73 -10.95
N ALA A 172 -2.19 3.46 -11.67
CA ALA A 172 -3.59 3.63 -11.28
C ALA A 172 -4.32 2.29 -11.18
N TRP A 173 -4.16 1.42 -12.18
CA TRP A 173 -4.74 0.07 -12.14
C TRP A 173 -4.22 -0.75 -10.96
N MET A 174 -2.91 -0.65 -10.68
CA MET A 174 -2.30 -1.37 -9.58
C MET A 174 -2.77 -0.89 -8.22
N LEU A 175 -2.93 0.42 -8.02
CA LEU A 175 -3.48 0.97 -6.79
C LEU A 175 -4.95 0.56 -6.62
N ALA A 176 -5.74 0.55 -7.71
CA ALA A 176 -7.10 0.02 -7.66
C ALA A 176 -7.13 -1.44 -7.23
N ILE A 177 -6.26 -2.29 -7.81
CA ILE A 177 -6.11 -3.68 -7.37
C ILE A 177 -5.69 -3.74 -5.89
N GLN A 178 -4.67 -2.98 -5.48
CA GLN A 178 -4.11 -3.06 -4.13
C GLN A 178 -5.17 -2.87 -3.05
N TYR A 179 -6.01 -1.84 -3.21
CA TYR A 179 -7.03 -1.47 -2.23
C TYR A 179 -8.34 -2.24 -2.38
N CYS A 180 -8.80 -2.50 -3.62
CA CYS A 180 -10.00 -3.32 -3.84
C CYS A 180 -9.79 -4.77 -3.45
N ASP A 181 -8.55 -5.27 -3.39
CA ASP A 181 -8.31 -6.66 -3.03
C ASP A 181 -8.64 -6.98 -1.57
N TYR A 182 -8.53 -6.02 -0.64
CA TYR A 182 -8.82 -6.26 0.78
C TYR A 182 -10.23 -6.84 1.04
N PRO A 183 -11.33 -6.21 0.59
CA PRO A 183 -12.67 -6.78 0.81
C PRO A 183 -12.91 -8.09 0.03
N PHE A 184 -12.31 -8.27 -1.15
CA PHE A 184 -12.39 -9.52 -1.91
C PHE A 184 -11.66 -10.66 -1.19
N ASP A 185 -10.48 -10.39 -0.64
CA ASP A 185 -9.72 -11.36 0.14
C ASP A 185 -10.42 -11.66 1.46
N ASN A 186 -11.04 -10.69 2.15
CA ASN A 186 -11.87 -11.00 3.33
C ASN A 186 -12.96 -12.06 3.02
N HIS A 187 -13.51 -12.07 1.80
CA HIS A 187 -14.49 -13.05 1.33
C HIS A 187 -13.89 -14.30 0.64
N LYS A 188 -12.57 -14.48 0.70
CA LYS A 188 -11.86 -15.61 0.08
C LYS A 188 -12.02 -15.72 -1.44
N VAL A 189 -12.35 -14.61 -2.10
CA VAL A 189 -12.42 -14.56 -3.55
C VAL A 189 -11.02 -14.67 -4.15
N SER A 190 -10.87 -15.51 -5.16
CA SER A 190 -9.58 -15.72 -5.82
C SER A 190 -9.04 -14.43 -6.45
N PHE A 191 -7.72 -14.30 -6.55
CA PHE A 191 -7.09 -13.11 -7.16
C PHE A 191 -7.48 -12.94 -8.64
N GLN A 192 -7.70 -14.05 -9.33
CA GLN A 192 -8.13 -14.04 -10.71
C GLN A 192 -9.58 -13.53 -10.85
N ASP A 193 -10.48 -13.99 -9.99
CA ASP A 193 -11.89 -13.57 -10.01
C ASP A 193 -12.05 -12.10 -9.62
N MET A 194 -11.30 -11.66 -8.61
CA MET A 194 -11.23 -10.24 -8.24
C MET A 194 -10.84 -9.38 -9.44
N ARG A 195 -9.76 -9.75 -10.15
CA ARG A 195 -9.30 -9.02 -11.33
C ARG A 195 -10.32 -9.02 -12.45
N ASN A 196 -11.00 -10.15 -12.68
CA ASN A 196 -12.04 -10.25 -13.69
C ASN A 196 -13.24 -9.35 -13.36
N SER A 197 -13.65 -9.30 -12.09
CA SER A 197 -14.68 -8.36 -11.60
C SER A 197 -14.28 -6.90 -11.79
N LEU A 198 -13.06 -6.52 -11.40
CA LEU A 198 -12.58 -5.15 -11.63
C LEU A 198 -12.53 -4.80 -13.12
N LYS A 199 -12.17 -5.77 -13.99
CA LYS A 199 -12.18 -5.59 -15.44
C LYS A 199 -13.59 -5.38 -16.01
N GLN A 200 -14.63 -5.95 -15.41
CA GLN A 200 -16.01 -5.69 -15.84
C GLN A 200 -16.45 -4.25 -15.51
N LYS A 201 -15.79 -3.58 -14.55
CA LYS A 201 -16.09 -2.20 -14.13
C LYS A 201 -14.85 -1.30 -14.22
N GLN A 202 -14.13 -1.37 -15.34
CA GLN A 202 -12.88 -0.64 -15.58
C GLN A 202 -12.96 0.86 -15.30
N SER A 203 -14.02 1.53 -15.75
CA SER A 203 -14.18 2.98 -15.52
C SER A 203 -14.17 3.33 -14.03
N LYS A 204 -14.79 2.51 -13.17
CA LYS A 204 -14.79 2.70 -11.72
C LYS A 204 -13.43 2.37 -11.11
N ALA A 205 -12.81 1.27 -11.53
CA ALA A 205 -11.50 0.85 -11.03
C ALA A 205 -10.39 1.85 -11.40
N TYR A 206 -10.28 2.24 -12.67
CA TYR A 206 -9.31 3.25 -13.11
C TYR A 206 -9.60 4.61 -12.52
N GLY A 207 -10.86 5.08 -12.50
CA GLY A 207 -11.20 6.38 -11.91
C GLY A 207 -10.79 6.47 -10.44
N PHE A 208 -11.04 5.40 -9.67
CA PHE A 208 -10.59 5.30 -8.29
C PHE A 208 -9.06 5.28 -8.19
N GLY A 209 -8.40 4.40 -8.94
CA GLY A 209 -6.95 4.25 -8.93
C GLY A 209 -6.17 5.49 -9.37
N ILE A 210 -6.69 6.24 -10.34
CA ILE A 210 -6.09 7.51 -10.82
C ILE A 210 -6.08 8.54 -9.70
N LEU A 211 -7.20 8.71 -8.99
CA LEU A 211 -7.27 9.67 -7.89
C LEU A 211 -6.34 9.27 -6.75
N VAL A 212 -6.31 7.99 -6.41
CA VAL A 212 -5.37 7.47 -5.42
C VAL A 212 -3.93 7.76 -5.86
N ALA A 213 -3.56 7.46 -7.12
CA ALA A 213 -2.22 7.74 -7.66
C ALA A 213 -1.83 9.21 -7.50
N PHE A 214 -2.70 10.13 -7.92
CA PHE A 214 -2.46 11.57 -7.77
C PHE A 214 -2.28 12.00 -6.31
N LEU A 215 -3.12 11.51 -5.41
CA LEU A 215 -3.06 11.90 -4.00
C LEU A 215 -1.85 11.31 -3.28
N THR A 216 -1.37 10.13 -3.68
CA THR A 216 -0.12 9.57 -3.15
C THR A 216 1.12 10.38 -3.52
N THR A 217 1.08 11.19 -4.59
CA THR A 217 2.18 12.09 -4.97
C THR A 217 2.36 13.25 -3.98
N ILE A 218 1.32 13.60 -3.22
CA ILE A 218 1.36 14.70 -2.24
C ILE A 218 1.77 14.12 -0.88
N PRO A 219 2.99 14.40 -0.34
CA PRO A 219 3.53 13.68 0.80
C PRO A 219 2.65 13.71 2.06
N ILE A 220 2.10 14.89 2.40
CA ILE A 220 1.24 15.08 3.59
C ILE A 220 -0.06 14.29 3.43
N ILE A 221 -0.63 14.28 2.22
CA ILE A 221 -1.89 13.58 1.93
C ILE A 221 -1.66 12.07 1.88
N ASN A 222 -0.52 11.62 1.36
CA ASN A 222 -0.17 10.20 1.22
C ASN A 222 -0.30 9.41 2.54
N LEU A 223 -0.02 10.06 3.69
CA LEU A 223 -0.17 9.45 5.02
C LEU A 223 -1.59 8.96 5.30
N ILE A 224 -2.61 9.67 4.82
CA ILE A 224 -4.03 9.31 5.02
C ILE A 224 -4.67 8.65 3.81
N VAL A 225 -3.99 8.61 2.66
CA VAL A 225 -4.55 8.03 1.42
C VAL A 225 -4.82 6.54 1.60
N MET A 226 -3.91 5.80 2.22
CA MET A 226 -4.07 4.36 2.44
C MET A 226 -5.39 4.01 3.15
N PRO A 227 -5.69 4.51 4.37
CA PRO A 227 -6.93 4.17 5.05
C PRO A 227 -8.18 4.68 4.33
N VAL A 228 -8.11 5.87 3.70
CA VAL A 228 -9.21 6.42 2.91
C VAL A 228 -9.52 5.56 1.68
N ALA A 229 -8.47 5.10 0.99
CA ALA A 229 -8.59 4.23 -0.17
C ALA A 229 -9.14 2.85 0.23
N VAL A 230 -8.71 2.27 1.35
CA VAL A 230 -9.30 1.02 1.88
C VAL A 230 -10.80 1.22 2.14
N CYS A 231 -11.20 2.28 2.84
CA CYS A 231 -12.61 2.56 3.11
C CYS A 231 -13.43 2.73 1.82
N GLY A 232 -12.90 3.47 0.85
CA GLY A 232 -13.55 3.71 -0.44
C GLY A 232 -13.65 2.46 -1.31
N ALA A 233 -12.62 1.62 -1.30
CA ALA A 233 -12.58 0.36 -2.01
C ALA A 233 -13.57 -0.66 -1.41
N THR A 234 -13.69 -0.72 -0.09
CA THR A 234 -14.74 -1.50 0.58
C THR A 234 -16.14 -1.00 0.24
N ALA A 235 -16.35 0.32 0.20
CA ALA A 235 -17.63 0.87 -0.22
C ALA A 235 -17.97 0.49 -1.67
N MET A 236 -16.96 0.48 -2.57
CA MET A 236 -17.10 0.00 -3.94
C MET A 236 -17.46 -1.48 -3.97
N TRP A 237 -16.80 -2.32 -3.17
CA TRP A 237 -17.12 -3.74 -3.03
C TRP A 237 -18.59 -3.97 -2.67
N VAL A 238 -19.08 -3.35 -1.61
CA VAL A 238 -20.46 -3.55 -1.12
C VAL A 238 -21.50 -3.14 -2.16
N ASN A 239 -21.28 -2.01 -2.84
CA ASN A 239 -22.25 -1.48 -3.81
C ASN A 239 -22.20 -2.16 -5.18
N GLU A 240 -21.03 -2.64 -5.60
CA GLU A 240 -20.79 -3.03 -6.99
C GLU A 240 -20.53 -4.52 -7.20
N PHE A 241 -19.92 -5.21 -6.22
CA PHE A 241 -19.35 -6.54 -6.45
C PHE A 241 -19.92 -7.59 -5.51
N LYS A 242 -20.22 -7.24 -4.26
CA LYS A 242 -20.67 -8.20 -3.23
C LYS A 242 -21.83 -9.09 -3.67
N ARG A 243 -22.79 -8.55 -4.43
CA ARG A 243 -23.96 -9.30 -4.93
C ARG A 243 -23.58 -10.50 -5.82
N ASN A 244 -22.44 -10.42 -6.51
CA ASN A 244 -21.97 -11.47 -7.41
C ASN A 244 -21.25 -12.60 -6.67
N TYR A 245 -20.89 -12.39 -5.40
CA TYR A 245 -20.11 -13.31 -4.57
C TYR A 245 -20.87 -13.71 -3.30
N LYS A 246 -22.20 -13.52 -3.27
CA LYS A 246 -23.05 -14.10 -2.23
C LYS A 246 -22.98 -15.63 -2.34
N SER A 247 -22.13 -16.24 -1.51
CA SER A 247 -22.38 -17.56 -0.96
C SER A 247 -23.06 -17.41 0.40
#